data_AF-A0A0V8RWD0-F1
#
_entry.id   AF-A0A0V8RWD0-F1
#
_cell.length_a   1.000
_cell.length_b   1.000
_cell.length_c   1.000
_cell.angle_alpha   90.00
_cell.angle_beta   90.00
_cell.angle_gamma   90.00
#
_symmetry.space_group_name_H-M   'P 1'
#
loop_
_entity.id
_entity.type
_entity.pdbx_description
1 polymer ?
#
loop_
_entity_poly.entity_id
_entity_poly.type
_entity_poly.pdbx_seq_one_letter_code
_entity_poly.pdbx_strand_id
1 'polypeptide(L)'
;MILTGYFLLITAQLAVLTYYLGVLLYMLPIPVRGVKRWAPTLIQDSLWASILMTLYSALLSFSDSLARLSGHTLSEIIAYMELTLEKFILMNYALQLLVGVASIAHSLVGRIFSIITFPFSLVIQGIVTTAATVVVLASIISAAKAKLTALAIALISIPFRIGRNAGASLLSFILVSNIMLPFLPQWINLISSSVGSEQTLVRSKAVEVLLNNTEPVHVWGEVKDAYNYRPPVGLVKFINSNGAVFQFIIHVDGCYYVTKPLKMLPSGSYRVEVEYLSVLLNSSKAIVNLPRDARLTYELDEAKYRMDITVERDAVFIEPIGLMIVKGCNIENVYQSLKMLKLKCTPLSGNVRIDIYSLGANDVKLQPNTLNGVYNYYVNISEKPWRGVRVYVKTITLEMANASTALSLEFYKNIDYHELYQLNDLELSEGMIYPERSLEDIAIDIIVNGITFPLAVFSYLTVMSMVSLSLARVIGASYPRVIFD
;
A
#
# COMPACT_ATOMS: atom_id res chain seq x y z
N MET A 1 3.43 -2.21 -35.27
CA MET A 1 4.23 -1.49 -36.28
C MET A 1 3.64 -1.57 -37.68
N ILE A 2 3.13 -2.74 -38.11
CA ILE A 2 2.52 -2.91 -39.45
C ILE A 2 1.26 -2.02 -39.64
N LEU A 3 0.34 -2.00 -38.67
CA LEU A 3 -0.91 -1.23 -38.77
C LEU A 3 -0.72 0.30 -38.81
N THR A 4 0.26 0.83 -38.08
CA THR A 4 0.58 2.28 -38.08
C THR A 4 1.14 2.71 -39.44
N GLY A 5 1.97 1.87 -40.06
CA GLY A 5 2.49 2.11 -41.40
C GLY A 5 1.38 2.17 -42.44
N TYR A 6 0.38 1.28 -42.35
CA TYR A 6 -0.79 1.31 -43.26
C TYR A 6 -1.58 2.62 -43.16
N PHE A 7 -1.86 3.14 -41.96
CA PHE A 7 -2.57 4.41 -41.82
C PHE A 7 -1.78 5.59 -42.39
N LEU A 8 -0.47 5.64 -42.17
CA LEU A 8 0.38 6.69 -42.74
C LEU A 8 0.49 6.58 -44.27
N LEU A 9 0.52 5.37 -44.81
CA LEU A 9 0.51 5.14 -46.26
C LEU A 9 -0.81 5.57 -46.90
N ILE A 10 -1.93 5.23 -46.28
CA ILE A 10 -3.26 5.70 -46.67
C ILE A 10 -3.32 7.24 -46.63
N THR A 11 -2.78 7.84 -45.56
CA THR A 11 -2.66 9.30 -45.42
C THR A 11 -1.87 9.92 -46.58
N ALA A 12 -0.72 9.35 -46.95
CA ALA A 12 0.09 9.83 -48.05
C ALA A 12 -0.66 9.79 -49.39
N GLN A 13 -1.33 8.67 -49.67
CA GLN A 13 -2.11 8.49 -50.89
C GLN A 13 -3.30 9.45 -50.95
N LEU A 14 -4.02 9.63 -49.84
CA LEU A 14 -5.12 10.59 -49.71
C LEU A 14 -4.65 12.03 -49.88
N ALA A 15 -3.51 12.40 -49.29
CA ALA A 15 -2.94 13.74 -49.43
C ALA A 15 -2.58 14.03 -50.89
N VAL A 16 -1.89 13.11 -51.57
CA VAL A 16 -1.53 13.23 -52.99
C VAL A 16 -2.78 13.30 -53.88
N LEU A 17 -3.78 12.45 -53.62
CA LEU A 17 -5.05 12.48 -54.34
C LEU A 17 -5.76 13.84 -54.18
N THR A 18 -5.80 14.35 -52.94
CA THR A 18 -6.44 15.64 -52.62
C THR A 18 -5.71 16.80 -53.30
N TYR A 19 -4.37 16.74 -53.38
CA TYR A 19 -3.56 17.71 -54.11
C TYR A 19 -3.89 17.71 -55.60
N TYR A 20 -3.89 16.53 -56.24
CA TYR A 20 -4.19 16.41 -57.67
C TYR A 20 -5.62 16.83 -58.00
N LEU A 21 -6.60 16.48 -57.16
CA LEU A 21 -7.98 16.97 -57.30
C LEU A 21 -8.03 18.49 -57.23
N GLY A 22 -7.31 19.10 -56.30
CA GLY A 22 -7.22 20.56 -56.17
C GLY A 22 -6.62 21.22 -57.41
N VAL A 23 -5.50 20.70 -57.92
CA VAL A 23 -4.84 21.22 -59.14
C VAL A 23 -5.73 21.05 -60.38
N LEU A 24 -6.36 19.88 -60.54
CA LEU A 24 -7.26 19.59 -61.65
C LEU A 24 -8.47 20.52 -61.64
N LEU A 25 -9.10 20.71 -60.48
CA LEU A 25 -10.20 21.68 -60.32
C LEU A 25 -9.76 23.12 -60.61
N TYR A 26 -8.50 23.48 -60.31
CA TYR A 26 -7.95 24.80 -60.62
C TYR A 26 -7.78 25.00 -62.14
N MET A 27 -7.29 23.97 -62.84
CA MET A 27 -7.02 23.99 -64.27
C MET A 27 -8.28 23.89 -65.14
N LEU A 28 -9.42 23.45 -64.59
CA LEU A 28 -10.64 23.29 -65.38
C LEU A 28 -11.13 24.64 -65.97
N PRO A 29 -11.49 24.67 -67.28
CA PRO A 29 -12.05 25.84 -67.94
C PRO A 29 -13.54 26.05 -67.63
N ILE A 30 -13.96 25.81 -66.37
CA ILE A 30 -15.34 26.01 -65.93
C ILE A 30 -15.46 27.34 -65.16
N PRO A 31 -16.37 28.26 -65.56
CA PRO A 31 -16.54 29.56 -64.92
C PRO A 31 -17.43 29.52 -63.66
N VAL A 32 -17.46 28.41 -62.91
CA VAL A 32 -18.24 28.32 -61.66
C VAL A 32 -17.38 28.72 -60.48
N ARG A 33 -17.58 29.95 -59.98
CA ARG A 33 -16.82 30.53 -58.84
C ARG A 33 -16.84 29.64 -57.60
N GLY A 34 -17.97 28.96 -57.33
CA GLY A 34 -18.12 28.06 -56.20
C GLY A 34 -17.11 26.92 -56.22
N VAL A 35 -17.02 26.21 -57.35
CA VAL A 35 -16.12 25.06 -57.54
C VAL A 35 -14.65 25.49 -57.52
N LYS A 36 -14.32 26.61 -58.19
CA LYS A 36 -12.95 27.13 -58.21
C LYS A 36 -12.43 27.58 -56.84
N ARG A 37 -13.31 27.95 -55.90
CA ARG A 37 -12.92 28.29 -54.52
C ARG A 37 -12.42 27.06 -53.74
N TRP A 38 -12.84 25.85 -54.10
CA TRP A 38 -12.40 24.61 -53.46
C TRP A 38 -11.02 24.15 -53.91
N ALA A 39 -10.59 24.54 -55.11
CA ALA A 39 -9.28 24.18 -55.64
C ALA A 39 -8.11 24.62 -54.71
N PRO A 40 -7.97 25.91 -54.35
CA PRO A 40 -6.89 26.34 -53.45
C PRO A 40 -7.02 25.76 -52.04
N THR A 41 -8.24 25.50 -51.54
CA THR A 41 -8.42 24.91 -50.21
C THR A 41 -7.99 23.44 -50.19
N LEU A 42 -8.31 22.65 -51.22
CA LEU A 42 -7.85 21.26 -51.34
C LEU A 42 -6.32 21.16 -51.44
N ILE A 43 -5.70 22.05 -52.23
CA ILE A 43 -4.23 22.14 -52.32
C ILE A 43 -3.64 22.45 -50.93
N GLN A 44 -4.16 23.48 -50.24
CA GLN A 44 -3.67 23.83 -48.90
C GLN A 44 -3.85 22.68 -47.90
N ASP A 45 -4.98 21.98 -47.93
CA ASP A 45 -5.29 20.89 -47.02
C ASP A 45 -4.37 19.68 -47.24
N SER A 46 -4.06 19.35 -48.50
CA SER A 46 -3.10 18.28 -48.82
C SER A 46 -1.68 18.58 -48.36
N LEU A 47 -1.25 19.85 -48.43
CA LEU A 47 0.05 20.28 -47.90
C LEU A 47 0.09 20.16 -46.38
N TRP A 48 -0.97 20.59 -45.68
CA TRP A 48 -1.08 20.42 -44.23
C TRP A 48 -1.05 18.95 -43.79
N ALA A 49 -1.78 18.07 -44.49
CA ALA A 49 -1.77 16.64 -44.21
C ALA A 49 -0.37 16.02 -44.42
N SER A 50 0.34 16.44 -45.48
CA SER A 50 1.70 15.99 -45.77
C SER A 50 2.69 16.43 -44.68
N ILE A 51 2.60 17.70 -44.25
CA ILE A 51 3.42 18.22 -43.15
C ILE A 51 3.14 17.44 -41.86
N LEU A 52 1.87 17.24 -41.49
CA LEU A 52 1.50 16.48 -40.30
C LEU A 52 2.00 15.03 -40.34
N MET A 53 1.92 14.38 -41.50
CA MET A 53 2.47 13.04 -41.70
C MET A 53 3.99 13.02 -41.47
N THR A 54 4.73 13.99 -42.01
CA THR A 54 6.19 14.07 -41.79
C THR A 54 6.54 14.39 -40.33
N LEU A 55 5.69 15.14 -39.62
CA LEU A 55 5.87 15.50 -38.22
C LEU A 55 5.34 14.44 -37.24
N TYR A 56 4.76 13.34 -37.71
CA TYR A 56 4.16 12.31 -36.85
C TYR A 56 5.07 11.85 -35.70
N SER A 57 6.30 11.45 -36.02
CA SER A 57 7.26 10.98 -35.02
C SER A 57 7.73 12.10 -34.09
N ALA A 58 7.89 13.31 -34.63
CA ALA A 58 8.26 14.48 -33.85
C ALA A 58 7.17 14.86 -32.84
N LEU A 59 5.89 14.82 -33.24
CA LEU A 59 4.75 15.09 -32.37
C LEU A 59 4.66 14.10 -31.20
N LEU A 60 4.82 12.80 -31.49
CA LEU A 60 4.81 11.78 -30.44
C LEU A 60 6.01 11.92 -29.49
N SER A 61 7.21 12.13 -30.03
CA SER A 61 8.41 12.35 -29.21
C SER A 61 8.28 13.60 -28.34
N PHE A 62 7.76 14.69 -28.89
CA PHE A 62 7.54 15.94 -28.16
C PHE A 62 6.52 15.75 -27.02
N SER A 63 5.41 15.07 -27.31
CA SER A 63 4.40 14.73 -26.31
C SER A 63 4.98 13.86 -25.18
N ASP A 64 5.80 12.85 -25.52
CA ASP A 64 6.47 12.00 -24.54
C ASP A 64 7.52 12.77 -23.71
N SER A 65 8.26 13.70 -24.33
CA SER A 65 9.21 14.56 -23.62
C SER A 65 8.52 15.46 -22.61
N LEU A 66 7.38 16.06 -22.98
CA LEU A 66 6.59 16.87 -22.05
C LEU A 66 5.97 16.02 -20.92
N ALA A 67 5.46 14.83 -21.24
CA ALA A 67 4.92 13.91 -20.26
C ALA A 67 5.96 13.56 -19.18
N ARG A 68 7.23 13.35 -19.56
CA ARG A 68 8.34 13.05 -18.65
C ARG A 68 8.67 14.18 -17.67
N LEU A 69 8.28 15.43 -17.95
CA LEU A 69 8.48 16.55 -17.01
C LEU A 69 7.67 16.38 -15.73
N SER A 70 6.59 15.60 -15.76
CA SER A 70 5.83 15.25 -14.55
C SER A 70 6.61 14.36 -13.57
N GLY A 71 7.68 13.69 -14.03
CA GLY A 71 8.37 12.65 -13.28
C GLY A 71 7.67 11.29 -13.31
N HIS A 72 6.49 11.19 -13.93
CA HIS A 72 5.68 9.97 -13.97
C HIS A 72 5.47 9.43 -15.39
N THR A 73 5.44 8.11 -15.51
CA THR A 73 5.04 7.44 -16.76
C THR A 73 3.55 7.08 -16.76
N LEU A 74 2.96 6.90 -17.94
CA LEU A 74 1.54 6.55 -18.05
C LEU A 74 1.21 5.21 -17.35
N SER A 75 2.17 4.28 -17.34
CA SER A 75 2.07 3.00 -16.62
C SER A 75 2.09 3.17 -15.10
N GLU A 76 2.86 4.12 -14.58
CA GLU A 76 2.88 4.41 -13.13
C GLU A 76 1.57 5.01 -12.67
N ILE A 77 0.90 5.82 -13.49
CA ILE A 77 -0.43 6.36 -13.18
C ILE A 77 -1.46 5.24 -13.14
N ILE A 78 -1.41 4.30 -14.08
CA ILE A 78 -2.31 3.14 -14.09
C ILE A 78 -2.14 2.36 -12.79
N ALA A 79 -0.89 2.05 -12.41
CA ALA A 79 -0.59 1.36 -11.15
C ALA A 79 -1.07 2.17 -9.92
N TYR A 80 -0.85 3.48 -9.90
CA TYR A 80 -1.31 4.37 -8.83
C TYR A 80 -2.84 4.35 -8.67
N MET A 81 -3.58 4.41 -9.78
CA MET A 81 -5.04 4.39 -9.76
C MET A 81 -5.60 2.98 -9.47
N GLU A 82 -4.91 1.91 -9.87
CA GLU A 82 -5.26 0.53 -9.51
C GLU A 82 -5.10 0.26 -8.01
N LEU A 83 -4.01 0.72 -7.39
CA LEU A 83 -3.83 0.65 -5.94
C LEU A 83 -4.92 1.45 -5.20
N THR A 84 -5.29 2.60 -5.75
CA THR A 84 -6.40 3.41 -5.24
C THR A 84 -7.73 2.64 -5.32
N LEU A 85 -8.01 2.00 -6.46
CA LEU A 85 -9.20 1.16 -6.65
C LEU A 85 -9.25 0.00 -5.65
N GLU A 86 -8.17 -0.76 -5.51
CA GLU A 86 -8.09 -1.92 -4.61
C GLU A 86 -8.41 -1.51 -3.16
N LYS A 87 -7.78 -0.44 -2.67
CA LYS A 87 -8.02 0.10 -1.33
C LYS A 87 -9.49 0.46 -1.10
N PHE A 88 -10.10 1.19 -2.02
CA PHE A 88 -11.47 1.66 -1.86
C PHE A 88 -12.51 0.54 -2.05
N ILE A 89 -12.25 -0.44 -2.92
CA ILE A 89 -13.10 -1.62 -3.07
C ILE A 89 -13.08 -2.46 -1.80
N LEU A 90 -11.91 -2.71 -1.20
CA LEU A 90 -11.79 -3.46 0.05
C LEU A 90 -12.52 -2.72 1.19
N MET A 91 -12.38 -1.40 1.26
CA MET A 91 -13.09 -0.57 2.24
C MET A 91 -14.61 -0.64 2.05
N ASN A 92 -15.11 -0.61 0.80
CA ASN A 92 -16.53 -0.78 0.51
C ASN A 92 -17.04 -2.16 0.95
N TYR A 93 -16.26 -3.22 0.67
CA TYR A 93 -16.61 -4.58 1.08
C TYR A 93 -16.66 -4.72 2.60
N ALA A 94 -15.70 -4.16 3.33
CA ALA A 94 -15.69 -4.15 4.79
C ALA A 94 -16.90 -3.41 5.37
N LEU A 95 -17.27 -2.26 4.80
CA LEU A 95 -18.48 -1.53 5.19
C LEU A 95 -19.76 -2.34 4.93
N GLN A 96 -19.85 -3.00 3.77
CA GLN A 96 -20.99 -3.85 3.44
C GLN A 96 -21.10 -5.07 4.36
N LEU A 97 -19.97 -5.69 4.75
CA LEU A 97 -19.95 -6.75 5.74
C LEU A 97 -20.41 -6.26 7.10
N LEU A 98 -19.96 -5.09 7.55
CA LEU A 98 -20.41 -4.47 8.81
C LEU A 98 -21.92 -4.21 8.80
N VAL A 99 -22.46 -3.67 7.70
CA VAL A 99 -23.91 -3.47 7.53
C VAL A 99 -24.63 -4.82 7.55
N GLY A 100 -24.09 -5.83 6.87
CA GLY A 100 -24.63 -7.20 6.85
C GLY A 100 -24.72 -7.81 8.24
N VAL A 101 -23.64 -7.77 9.01
CA VAL A 101 -23.58 -8.28 10.39
C VAL A 101 -24.51 -7.48 11.31
N ALA A 102 -24.50 -6.15 11.21
CA ALA A 102 -25.37 -5.29 12.02
C ALA A 102 -26.87 -5.50 11.72
N SER A 103 -27.21 -5.87 10.48
CA SER A 103 -28.58 -6.19 10.09
C SER A 103 -29.12 -7.49 10.70
N ILE A 104 -28.22 -8.43 11.03
CA ILE A 104 -28.55 -9.72 11.66
C ILE A 104 -28.74 -9.53 13.18
N ALA A 105 -27.99 -8.63 13.81
CA ALA A 105 -27.98 -8.46 15.27
C ALA A 105 -29.26 -7.81 15.84
N HIS A 106 -29.86 -6.81 15.16
CA HIS A 106 -31.14 -6.21 15.55
C HIS A 106 -31.74 -5.37 14.38
N SER A 107 -33.03 -5.55 14.07
CA SER A 107 -33.70 -4.91 12.91
C SER A 107 -33.73 -3.38 12.93
N LEU A 108 -33.73 -2.75 14.11
CA LEU A 108 -33.69 -1.29 14.27
C LEU A 108 -32.27 -0.73 14.17
N VAL A 109 -31.29 -1.39 14.78
CA VAL A 109 -29.87 -0.99 14.73
C VAL A 109 -29.34 -1.14 13.31
N GLY A 110 -29.66 -2.25 12.63
CA GLY A 110 -29.30 -2.47 11.23
C GLY A 110 -29.88 -1.41 10.28
N ARG A 111 -31.13 -0.96 10.49
CA ARG A 111 -31.73 0.11 9.67
C ARG A 111 -31.04 1.46 9.89
N ILE A 112 -30.80 1.87 11.13
CA ILE A 112 -30.10 3.12 11.43
C ILE A 112 -28.68 3.08 10.86
N PHE A 113 -27.99 1.96 11.02
CA PHE A 113 -26.63 1.77 10.49
C PHE A 113 -26.61 1.82 8.96
N SER A 114 -27.61 1.25 8.28
CA SER A 114 -27.73 1.33 6.82
C SER A 114 -27.96 2.76 6.30
N ILE A 115 -28.74 3.57 7.02
CA ILE A 115 -29.00 4.98 6.67
C ILE A 115 -27.71 5.82 6.81
N ILE A 116 -26.94 5.57 7.87
CA ILE A 116 -25.68 6.28 8.12
C ILE A 116 -24.58 5.86 7.14
N THR A 117 -24.51 4.59 6.77
CA THR A 117 -23.47 4.05 5.86
C THR A 117 -23.74 4.30 4.38
N PHE A 118 -25.01 4.50 3.99
CA PHE A 118 -25.40 4.81 2.61
C PHE A 118 -24.63 5.97 1.96
N PRO A 119 -24.51 7.17 2.56
CA PRO A 119 -23.74 8.27 1.97
C PRO A 119 -22.26 7.92 1.79
N PHE A 120 -21.66 7.14 2.70
CA PHE A 120 -20.29 6.66 2.55
C PHE A 120 -20.13 5.73 1.35
N SER A 121 -21.08 4.81 1.14
CA SER A 121 -21.05 3.90 -0.01
C SER A 121 -21.14 4.66 -1.34
N LEU A 122 -21.97 5.70 -1.42
CA LEU A 122 -22.10 6.55 -2.62
C LEU A 122 -20.80 7.28 -2.92
N VAL A 123 -20.18 7.84 -1.89
CA VAL A 123 -18.89 8.55 -2.00
C VAL A 123 -17.80 7.60 -2.50
N ILE A 124 -17.67 6.41 -1.91
CA ILE A 124 -16.69 5.41 -2.32
C ILE A 124 -16.94 4.96 -3.77
N GLN A 125 -18.20 4.77 -4.16
CA GLN A 125 -18.55 4.39 -5.53
C GLN A 125 -18.22 5.52 -6.53
N GLY A 126 -18.33 6.79 -6.12
CA GLY A 126 -17.84 7.94 -6.88
C GLY A 126 -16.32 7.91 -7.08
N ILE A 127 -15.55 7.56 -6.05
CA ILE A 127 -14.09 7.40 -6.14
C ILE A 127 -13.74 6.25 -7.09
N VAL A 128 -14.39 5.10 -6.92
CA VAL A 128 -14.13 3.91 -7.73
C VAL A 128 -14.46 4.17 -9.20
N THR A 129 -15.60 4.78 -9.49
CA THR A 129 -15.98 5.11 -10.87
C THR A 129 -15.04 6.11 -11.51
N THR A 130 -14.61 7.16 -10.79
CA THR A 130 -13.63 8.14 -11.30
C THR A 130 -12.23 7.56 -11.49
N ALA A 131 -11.77 6.72 -10.57
CA ALA A 131 -10.49 6.06 -10.73
C ALA A 131 -10.50 5.07 -11.91
N ALA A 132 -11.59 4.32 -12.07
CA ALA A 132 -11.78 3.38 -13.18
C ALA A 132 -11.82 4.10 -14.54
N THR A 133 -12.49 5.25 -14.67
CA THR A 133 -12.51 6.00 -15.93
C THR A 133 -11.12 6.50 -16.32
N VAL A 134 -10.32 6.96 -15.35
CA VAL A 134 -8.92 7.35 -15.61
C VAL A 134 -8.08 6.14 -16.01
N VAL A 135 -8.20 4.99 -15.35
CA VAL A 135 -7.47 3.76 -15.71
C VAL A 135 -7.79 3.33 -17.14
N VAL A 136 -9.08 3.28 -17.51
CA VAL A 136 -9.51 2.92 -18.87
C VAL A 136 -8.93 3.90 -19.88
N LEU A 137 -9.04 5.19 -19.60
CA LEU A 137 -8.52 6.24 -20.47
C LEU A 137 -6.99 6.13 -20.65
N ALA A 138 -6.24 6.03 -19.55
CA ALA A 138 -4.79 5.90 -19.57
C ALA A 138 -4.37 4.62 -20.31
N SER A 139 -5.07 3.50 -20.09
CA SER A 139 -4.81 2.23 -20.77
C SER A 139 -4.97 2.34 -22.29
N ILE A 140 -6.03 3.01 -22.76
CA ILE A 140 -6.27 3.25 -24.19
C ILE A 140 -5.13 4.09 -24.78
N ILE A 141 -4.75 5.19 -24.11
CA ILE A 141 -3.67 6.05 -24.60
C ILE A 141 -2.33 5.32 -24.61
N SER A 142 -1.99 4.60 -23.53
CA SER A 142 -0.75 3.82 -23.43
C SER A 142 -0.61 2.79 -24.55
N ALA A 143 -1.68 2.02 -24.80
CA ALA A 143 -1.66 0.93 -25.77
C ALA A 143 -1.82 1.40 -27.23
N ALA A 144 -2.56 2.49 -27.46
CA ALA A 144 -3.02 2.86 -28.79
C ALA A 144 -2.58 4.24 -29.28
N LYS A 145 -1.81 5.05 -28.51
CA LYS A 145 -1.41 6.42 -28.91
C LYS A 145 -0.93 6.51 -30.34
N ALA A 146 0.04 5.67 -30.71
CA ALA A 146 0.66 5.70 -32.04
C ALA A 146 -0.34 5.38 -33.16
N LYS A 147 -1.27 4.44 -32.92
CA LYS A 147 -2.31 4.03 -33.88
C LYS A 147 -3.37 5.11 -34.02
N LEU A 148 -3.84 5.66 -32.90
CA LEU A 148 -4.86 6.70 -32.88
C LEU A 148 -4.34 8.02 -33.48
N THR A 149 -3.08 8.38 -33.26
CA THR A 149 -2.46 9.56 -33.90
C THR A 149 -2.38 9.37 -35.42
N ALA A 150 -1.99 8.19 -35.90
CA ALA A 150 -1.95 7.91 -37.33
C ALA A 150 -3.36 7.93 -37.96
N LEU A 151 -4.36 7.37 -37.28
CA LEU A 151 -5.77 7.44 -37.68
C LEU A 151 -6.27 8.89 -37.73
N ALA A 152 -5.89 9.71 -36.75
CA ALA A 152 -6.28 11.12 -36.69
C ALA A 152 -5.72 11.92 -37.88
N ILE A 153 -4.45 11.72 -38.23
CA ILE A 153 -3.84 12.34 -39.41
C ILE A 153 -4.50 11.82 -40.70
N ALA A 154 -4.81 10.53 -40.78
CA ALA A 154 -5.54 9.96 -41.91
C ALA A 154 -6.92 10.61 -42.09
N LEU A 155 -7.67 10.83 -41.00
CA LEU A 155 -8.96 11.54 -41.04
C LEU A 155 -8.81 12.99 -41.51
N ILE A 156 -7.73 13.69 -41.11
CA ILE A 156 -7.44 15.05 -41.61
C ILE A 156 -7.14 15.05 -43.11
N SER A 157 -6.53 13.99 -43.64
CA SER A 157 -6.17 13.87 -45.06
C SER A 157 -7.35 13.58 -45.99
N ILE A 158 -8.55 13.30 -45.46
CA ILE A 158 -9.74 13.05 -46.28
C ILE A 158 -10.10 14.32 -47.07
N PRO A 159 -10.32 14.22 -48.39
CA PRO A 159 -10.66 15.37 -49.22
C PRO A 159 -11.96 16.05 -48.78
N PHE A 160 -12.13 17.30 -49.20
CA PHE A 160 -13.30 18.13 -48.87
C PHE A 160 -13.53 18.39 -47.37
N ARG A 161 -12.49 18.19 -46.54
CA ARG A 161 -12.52 18.43 -45.08
C ARG A 161 -13.55 17.60 -44.31
N ILE A 162 -14.07 16.52 -44.89
CA ILE A 162 -15.11 15.69 -44.26
C ILE A 162 -14.61 15.13 -42.92
N GLY A 163 -13.37 14.65 -42.87
CA GLY A 163 -12.76 14.10 -41.65
C GLY A 163 -11.98 15.11 -40.81
N ARG A 164 -11.85 16.37 -41.24
CA ARG A 164 -10.91 17.33 -40.63
C ARG A 164 -11.21 17.64 -39.17
N ASN A 165 -12.48 17.89 -38.83
CA ASN A 165 -12.86 18.19 -37.45
C ASN A 165 -12.63 16.98 -36.53
N ALA A 166 -13.04 15.78 -36.97
CA ALA A 166 -12.88 14.55 -36.21
C ALA A 166 -11.39 14.20 -36.01
N GLY A 167 -10.59 14.30 -37.07
CA GLY A 167 -9.16 14.04 -37.01
C GLY A 167 -8.41 15.05 -36.16
N ALA A 168 -8.70 16.36 -36.26
CA ALA A 168 -8.06 17.37 -35.43
C ALA A 168 -8.45 17.25 -33.94
N SER A 169 -9.72 16.98 -33.62
CA SER A 169 -10.16 16.69 -32.25
C SER A 169 -9.48 15.45 -31.68
N LEU A 170 -9.43 14.35 -32.46
CA LEU A 170 -8.80 13.11 -32.03
C LEU A 170 -7.29 13.28 -31.81
N LEU A 171 -6.60 13.94 -32.76
CA LEU A 171 -5.16 14.22 -32.67
C LEU A 171 -4.84 15.03 -31.42
N SER A 172 -5.60 16.11 -31.20
CA SER A 172 -5.44 16.98 -30.05
C SER A 172 -5.65 16.24 -28.73
N PHE A 173 -6.74 15.46 -28.64
CA PHE A 173 -7.05 14.69 -27.45
C PHE A 173 -5.94 13.71 -27.08
N ILE A 174 -5.37 12.99 -28.04
CA ILE A 174 -4.30 12.02 -27.77
C ILE A 174 -3.05 12.72 -27.26
N LEU A 175 -2.63 13.81 -27.92
CA LEU A 175 -1.43 14.54 -27.54
C LEU A 175 -1.58 15.17 -26.15
N VAL A 176 -2.72 15.82 -25.89
CA VAL A 176 -3.00 16.46 -24.61
C VAL A 176 -3.15 15.41 -23.51
N SER A 177 -3.86 14.31 -23.75
CA SER A 177 -4.02 13.23 -22.75
C SER A 177 -2.67 12.61 -22.37
N ASN A 178 -1.80 12.36 -23.35
CA ASN A 178 -0.47 11.80 -23.10
C ASN A 178 0.42 12.75 -22.29
N ILE A 179 0.26 14.07 -22.49
CA ILE A 179 1.00 15.09 -21.72
C ILE A 179 0.41 15.27 -20.32
N MET A 180 -0.92 15.40 -20.22
CA MET A 180 -1.60 15.85 -19.01
C MET A 180 -1.89 14.73 -18.01
N LEU A 181 -2.29 13.53 -18.44
CA LEU A 181 -2.59 12.45 -17.50
C LEU A 181 -1.46 12.23 -16.46
N PRO A 182 -0.16 12.24 -16.82
CA PRO A 182 0.95 12.17 -15.86
C PRO A 182 1.01 13.24 -14.77
N PHE A 183 0.39 14.40 -14.98
CA PHE A 183 0.30 15.46 -13.97
C PHE A 183 -0.91 15.30 -13.03
N LEU A 184 -1.79 14.33 -13.27
CA LEU A 184 -2.98 14.12 -12.45
C LEU A 184 -2.67 13.92 -10.96
N PRO A 185 -1.67 13.12 -10.54
CA PRO A 185 -1.35 12.96 -9.12
C PRO A 185 -0.97 14.28 -8.44
N GLN A 186 -0.19 15.13 -9.13
CA GLN A 186 0.20 16.44 -8.62
C GLN A 186 -1.02 17.36 -8.47
N TRP A 187 -1.96 17.31 -9.42
CA TRP A 187 -3.21 18.08 -9.34
C TRP A 187 -4.10 17.63 -8.17
N ILE A 188 -4.23 16.31 -7.98
CA ILE A 188 -4.96 15.74 -6.84
C ILE A 188 -4.33 16.23 -5.53
N ASN A 189 -3.01 16.17 -5.41
CA ASN A 189 -2.29 16.63 -4.23
C ASN A 189 -2.49 18.14 -3.97
N LEU A 190 -2.49 18.97 -5.03
CA LEU A 190 -2.74 20.40 -4.91
C LEU A 190 -4.15 20.69 -4.37
N ILE A 191 -5.18 20.02 -4.90
CA ILE A 191 -6.56 20.23 -4.44
C ILE A 191 -6.80 19.63 -3.06
N SER A 192 -6.24 18.45 -2.76
CA SER A 192 -6.37 17.84 -1.43
C SER A 192 -5.66 18.68 -0.36
N SER A 193 -4.55 19.34 -0.72
CA SER A 193 -3.81 20.21 0.19
C SER A 193 -4.57 21.50 0.58
N SER A 194 -5.44 22.02 -0.31
CA SER A 194 -6.14 23.29 -0.11
C SER A 194 -7.43 23.16 0.71
N VAL A 195 -8.01 21.96 0.81
CA VAL A 195 -9.27 21.70 1.52
C VAL A 195 -9.08 21.58 3.05
N GLY A 196 -7.88 21.86 3.58
CA GLY A 196 -7.68 22.10 5.01
C GLY A 196 -7.67 20.84 5.88
N SER A 197 -7.47 19.66 5.30
CA SER A 197 -7.14 18.46 6.07
C SER A 197 -5.65 18.48 6.42
N GLU A 198 -5.21 19.27 7.39
CA GLU A 198 -3.83 19.15 7.90
C GLU A 198 -3.51 17.71 8.36
N GLN A 199 -4.52 16.92 8.74
CA GLN A 199 -4.36 15.50 9.09
C GLN A 199 -4.23 14.53 7.89
N THR A 200 -4.62 14.96 6.69
CA THR A 200 -4.43 14.25 5.41
C THR A 200 -3.11 14.67 4.79
N LEU A 201 -2.75 15.95 4.87
CA LEU A 201 -1.42 16.43 4.51
C LEU A 201 -0.35 15.83 5.40
N VAL A 202 -0.53 15.67 6.71
CA VAL A 202 0.45 14.95 7.54
C VAL A 202 0.53 13.47 7.15
N ARG A 203 -0.46 12.86 6.49
CA ARG A 203 -0.49 11.41 6.20
C ARG A 203 -0.19 11.05 4.74
N SER A 204 -0.64 11.81 3.74
CA SER A 204 -0.10 11.74 2.38
C SER A 204 1.32 12.24 2.39
N LYS A 205 1.65 13.34 3.09
CA LYS A 205 3.05 13.76 3.26
C LYS A 205 3.81 12.89 4.24
N ALA A 206 3.24 12.17 5.22
CA ALA A 206 4.03 11.16 5.96
C ALA A 206 4.26 9.91 5.12
N VAL A 207 3.27 9.42 4.35
CA VAL A 207 3.45 8.27 3.46
C VAL A 207 4.31 8.64 2.26
N GLU A 208 4.16 9.82 1.68
CA GLU A 208 4.92 10.39 0.56
C GLU A 208 6.27 10.97 1.01
N VAL A 209 6.47 11.44 2.26
CA VAL A 209 7.81 11.74 2.80
C VAL A 209 8.51 10.47 3.28
N LEU A 210 7.78 9.46 3.79
CA LEU A 210 8.33 8.12 4.07
C LEU A 210 8.53 7.26 2.80
N LEU A 211 7.97 7.64 1.65
CA LEU A 211 8.19 6.94 0.37
C LEU A 211 9.05 7.74 -0.62
N ASN A 212 9.03 9.08 -0.60
CA ASN A 212 9.88 9.90 -1.47
C ASN A 212 11.27 10.20 -0.87
N ASN A 213 11.44 10.14 0.45
CA ASN A 213 12.75 10.38 1.08
C ASN A 213 13.36 9.14 1.78
N THR A 214 12.64 8.03 1.88
CA THR A 214 13.15 6.82 2.54
C THR A 214 12.86 5.59 1.69
N GLU A 215 13.91 4.84 1.38
CA GLU A 215 13.80 3.62 0.59
C GLU A 215 12.94 2.60 1.36
N PRO A 216 11.94 1.95 0.72
CA PRO A 216 11.20 0.87 1.35
C PRO A 216 12.13 -0.31 1.61
N VAL A 217 12.19 -0.72 2.87
CA VAL A 217 12.98 -1.86 3.35
C VAL A 217 12.06 -3.06 3.51
N HIS A 218 12.37 -4.12 2.78
CA HIS A 218 11.75 -5.43 2.94
C HIS A 218 12.72 -6.32 3.72
N VAL A 219 12.29 -6.75 4.90
CA VAL A 219 13.12 -7.46 5.88
C VAL A 219 12.37 -8.65 6.43
N TRP A 220 13.06 -9.75 6.64
CA TRP A 220 12.53 -10.87 7.41
C TRP A 220 13.51 -11.21 8.53
N GLY A 221 13.08 -12.00 9.50
CA GLY A 221 14.01 -12.48 10.50
C GLY A 221 13.39 -13.35 11.55
N GLU A 222 14.24 -13.90 12.40
CA GLU A 222 13.86 -14.81 13.46
C GLU A 222 13.76 -14.06 14.80
N VAL A 223 12.69 -14.33 15.55
CA VAL A 223 12.54 -13.88 16.93
C VAL A 223 12.97 -15.00 17.86
N LYS A 224 13.91 -14.71 18.76
CA LYS A 224 14.42 -15.69 19.72
C LYS A 224 14.76 -15.07 21.06
N ASP A 225 14.84 -15.89 22.09
CA ASP A 225 15.43 -15.49 23.37
C ASP A 225 16.96 -15.61 23.35
N ALA A 226 17.61 -15.25 24.47
CA ALA A 226 19.06 -15.35 24.62
C ALA A 226 19.60 -16.80 24.58
N TYR A 227 18.72 -17.80 24.61
CA TYR A 227 19.03 -19.24 24.65
C TYR A 227 18.63 -19.97 23.36
N ASN A 228 18.26 -19.21 22.30
CA ASN A 228 17.82 -19.69 20.98
C ASN A 228 16.46 -20.43 20.95
N TYR A 229 15.59 -20.27 21.95
CA TYR A 229 14.20 -20.71 21.81
C TYR A 229 13.36 -19.64 21.13
N ARG A 230 12.31 -20.06 20.43
CA ARG A 230 11.47 -19.20 19.59
C ARG A 230 10.02 -19.19 20.08
N PRO A 231 9.32 -18.05 20.00
CA PRO A 231 7.89 -18.03 20.21
C PRO A 231 7.18 -18.58 18.97
N PRO A 232 6.17 -19.45 19.12
CA PRO A 232 5.41 -19.99 17.98
C PRO A 232 4.46 -18.94 17.36
N VAL A 233 4.00 -17.96 18.13
CA VAL A 233 3.05 -16.94 17.65
C VAL A 233 3.28 -15.68 18.47
N GLY A 234 3.10 -14.50 17.89
CA GLY A 234 3.21 -13.22 18.60
C GLY A 234 3.20 -12.05 17.65
N LEU A 235 3.58 -10.87 18.14
CA LEU A 235 3.75 -9.68 17.29
C LEU A 235 5.12 -9.07 17.49
N VAL A 236 5.75 -8.70 16.39
CA VAL A 236 6.90 -7.79 16.39
C VAL A 236 6.39 -6.39 16.08
N LYS A 237 6.73 -5.43 16.93
CA LYS A 237 6.39 -4.01 16.78
C LYS A 237 7.64 -3.20 16.51
N PHE A 238 7.63 -2.45 15.42
CA PHE A 238 8.62 -1.44 15.08
C PHE A 238 8.01 -0.06 15.35
N ILE A 239 8.58 0.65 16.32
CA ILE A 239 8.07 1.94 16.78
C ILE A 239 9.05 3.02 16.34
N ASN A 240 8.60 3.91 15.44
CA ASN A 240 9.43 5.02 14.97
C ASN A 240 9.52 6.14 16.03
N SER A 241 10.47 7.07 15.90
CA SER A 241 10.61 8.28 16.74
C SER A 241 9.33 9.10 16.86
N ASN A 242 8.48 9.05 15.84
CA ASN A 242 7.20 9.76 15.77
C ASN A 242 6.04 9.00 16.45
N GLY A 243 6.30 7.87 17.09
CA GLY A 243 5.30 7.04 17.77
C GLY A 243 4.44 6.18 16.84
N ALA A 244 4.71 6.14 15.54
CA ALA A 244 4.05 5.22 14.61
C ALA A 244 4.48 3.78 14.89
N VAL A 245 3.51 2.88 15.03
CA VAL A 245 3.75 1.46 15.33
C VAL A 245 3.45 0.62 14.09
N PHE A 246 4.46 -0.07 13.57
CA PHE A 246 4.32 -1.07 12.53
C PHE A 246 4.35 -2.44 13.18
N GLN A 247 3.29 -3.23 13.07
CA GLN A 247 3.21 -4.54 13.71
C GLN A 247 3.10 -5.66 12.69
N PHE A 248 3.89 -6.72 12.91
CA PHE A 248 3.97 -7.91 12.06
C PHE A 248 3.78 -9.17 12.88
N ILE A 249 3.14 -10.18 12.31
CA ILE A 249 2.91 -11.45 12.98
C ILE A 249 4.20 -12.28 13.02
N ILE A 250 4.44 -12.91 14.17
CA ILE A 250 5.41 -14.00 14.29
C ILE A 250 4.68 -15.29 13.97
N HIS A 251 5.21 -16.03 13.00
CA HIS A 251 4.65 -17.30 12.56
C HIS A 251 5.21 -18.47 13.40
N VAL A 252 4.64 -19.67 13.20
CA VAL A 252 4.94 -20.91 13.95
C VAL A 252 6.41 -21.32 13.92
N ASP A 253 7.14 -20.87 12.91
CA ASP A 253 8.59 -21.06 12.76
C ASP A 253 9.45 -20.09 13.60
N GLY A 254 8.82 -19.15 14.30
CA GLY A 254 9.45 -18.07 15.05
C GLY A 254 9.90 -16.89 14.17
N CYS A 255 9.51 -16.86 12.89
CA CYS A 255 9.92 -15.83 11.95
C CYS A 255 8.84 -14.77 11.76
N TYR A 256 9.26 -13.56 11.42
CA TYR A 256 8.39 -12.49 10.94
C TYR A 256 8.80 -12.10 9.51
N TYR A 257 7.81 -11.74 8.68
CA TYR A 257 8.01 -11.50 7.26
C TYR A 257 7.48 -10.12 6.86
N VAL A 258 8.37 -9.21 6.44
CA VAL A 258 8.06 -7.92 5.80
C VAL A 258 8.45 -8.01 4.33
N THR A 259 7.64 -8.72 3.55
CA THR A 259 7.90 -9.11 2.16
C THR A 259 7.13 -8.29 1.12
N LYS A 260 7.66 -8.23 -0.11
CA LYS A 260 6.96 -7.67 -1.27
C LYS A 260 5.73 -8.50 -1.66
N PRO A 261 4.72 -7.91 -2.32
CA PRO A 261 4.53 -6.48 -2.57
C PRO A 261 3.77 -5.77 -1.43
N LEU A 262 3.22 -6.53 -0.48
CA LEU A 262 2.19 -6.07 0.44
C LEU A 262 2.73 -5.42 1.73
N LYS A 263 3.95 -5.78 2.18
CA LYS A 263 4.52 -5.33 3.45
C LYS A 263 5.81 -4.55 3.23
N MET A 264 5.94 -3.42 3.91
CA MET A 264 7.14 -2.60 3.86
C MET A 264 7.38 -1.87 5.18
N LEU A 265 8.65 -1.63 5.48
CA LEU A 265 9.10 -0.72 6.52
C LEU A 265 9.88 0.43 5.85
N PRO A 266 9.60 1.70 6.17
CA PRO A 266 10.46 2.80 5.75
C PRO A 266 11.89 2.63 6.30
N SER A 267 12.90 3.13 5.59
CA SER A 267 14.25 3.21 6.17
C SER A 267 14.25 4.22 7.33
N GLY A 268 14.82 3.87 8.47
CA GLY A 268 14.78 4.73 9.66
C GLY A 268 15.20 4.03 10.95
N SER A 269 15.11 4.76 12.06
CA SER A 269 15.40 4.27 13.40
C SER A 269 14.12 3.81 14.10
N TYR A 270 14.12 2.59 14.60
CA TYR A 270 12.96 1.96 15.23
C TYR A 270 13.33 1.41 16.59
N ARG A 271 12.44 1.60 17.58
CA ARG A 271 12.43 0.79 18.79
C ARG A 271 11.66 -0.49 18.51
N VAL A 272 12.27 -1.64 18.82
CA VAL A 272 11.70 -2.95 18.53
C VAL A 272 11.21 -3.60 19.81
N GLU A 273 9.93 -3.95 19.84
CA GLU A 273 9.26 -4.62 20.96
C GLU A 273 8.57 -5.89 20.45
N VAL A 274 8.59 -6.96 21.25
CA VAL A 274 7.93 -8.22 20.93
C VAL A 274 6.76 -8.41 21.90
N GLU A 275 5.53 -8.47 21.38
CA GLU A 275 4.34 -8.79 22.18
C GLU A 275 4.09 -10.30 22.16
N TYR A 276 4.11 -10.93 23.33
CA TYR A 276 3.82 -12.35 23.50
C TYR A 276 3.12 -12.61 24.84
N LEU A 277 2.01 -13.36 24.83
CA LEU A 277 1.23 -13.72 26.04
C LEU A 277 0.90 -12.52 26.96
N SER A 278 0.43 -11.41 26.38
CA SER A 278 0.12 -10.15 27.09
C SER A 278 1.32 -9.41 27.70
N VAL A 279 2.55 -9.79 27.32
CA VAL A 279 3.78 -9.13 27.76
C VAL A 279 4.46 -8.45 26.57
N LEU A 280 4.90 -7.22 26.79
CA LEU A 280 5.80 -6.51 25.89
C LEU A 280 7.24 -6.78 26.33
N LEU A 281 7.96 -7.49 25.48
CA LEU A 281 9.34 -7.88 25.67
C LEU A 281 10.25 -6.93 24.88
N ASN A 282 11.24 -6.38 25.55
CA ASN A 282 12.22 -5.52 24.91
C ASN A 282 13.23 -6.36 24.11
N SER A 283 13.61 -5.84 22.94
CA SER A 283 14.76 -6.36 22.21
C SER A 283 16.07 -6.01 22.93
N SER A 284 17.02 -6.94 22.95
CA SER A 284 18.40 -6.73 23.42
C SER A 284 19.07 -5.52 22.76
N LYS A 285 18.71 -5.24 21.49
CA LYS A 285 19.02 -3.98 20.82
C LYS A 285 17.80 -3.08 20.86
N ALA A 286 17.82 -2.10 21.76
CA ALA A 286 16.68 -1.19 21.99
C ALA A 286 16.32 -0.32 20.78
N ILE A 287 17.31 0.07 19.95
CA ILE A 287 17.11 0.89 18.76
C ILE A 287 17.80 0.24 17.56
N VAL A 288 17.07 0.09 16.47
CA VAL A 288 17.55 -0.53 15.23
C VAL A 288 17.36 0.40 14.04
N ASN A 289 18.39 0.55 13.23
CA ASN A 289 18.43 1.43 12.06
C ASN A 289 18.33 0.61 10.77
N LEU A 290 17.19 0.63 10.11
CA LEU A 290 16.98 -0.06 8.84
C LEU A 290 17.36 0.86 7.65
N PRO A 291 18.05 0.35 6.60
CA PRO A 291 18.53 -1.03 6.43
C PRO A 291 19.91 -1.32 7.05
N ARG A 292 20.61 -0.33 7.63
CA ARG A 292 22.03 -0.44 8.03
C ARG A 292 22.33 -1.58 9.01
N ASP A 293 21.41 -1.85 9.93
CA ASP A 293 21.54 -2.88 10.96
C ASP A 293 21.04 -4.25 10.49
N ALA A 294 20.45 -4.34 9.30
CA ALA A 294 20.01 -5.60 8.71
C ALA A 294 21.06 -6.13 7.72
N ARG A 295 21.27 -7.45 7.72
CA ARG A 295 22.21 -8.09 6.79
C ARG A 295 21.52 -8.33 5.44
N LEU A 296 22.25 -8.14 4.34
CA LEU A 296 21.77 -8.58 3.03
C LEU A 296 21.64 -10.11 3.02
N THR A 297 20.55 -10.61 2.44
CA THR A 297 20.29 -12.04 2.32
C THR A 297 19.72 -12.37 0.94
N TYR A 298 19.91 -13.62 0.52
CA TYR A 298 19.32 -14.22 -0.68
C TYR A 298 18.46 -15.45 -0.32
N GLU A 299 18.19 -15.65 0.96
CA GLU A 299 17.39 -16.78 1.45
C GLU A 299 15.90 -16.62 1.09
N LEU A 300 15.45 -15.39 0.84
CA LEU A 300 14.07 -15.07 0.48
C LEU A 300 14.04 -13.99 -0.61
N ASP A 301 13.60 -14.34 -1.82
CA ASP A 301 13.55 -13.40 -2.97
C ASP A 301 12.66 -12.17 -2.70
N GLU A 302 11.67 -12.33 -1.83
CA GLU A 302 10.69 -11.29 -1.49
C GLU A 302 11.16 -10.32 -0.39
N ALA A 303 12.27 -10.60 0.30
CA ALA A 303 12.86 -9.76 1.35
C ALA A 303 14.38 -9.65 1.21
N LYS A 304 14.84 -8.45 0.84
CA LYS A 304 16.25 -8.16 0.53
C LYS A 304 17.17 -8.23 1.77
N TYR A 305 16.63 -8.01 2.96
CA TYR A 305 17.39 -7.95 4.19
C TYR A 305 16.89 -8.99 5.21
N ARG A 306 17.80 -9.44 6.07
CA ARG A 306 17.49 -10.26 7.25
C ARG A 306 17.89 -9.54 8.53
N MET A 307 17.02 -9.57 9.53
CA MET A 307 17.26 -8.97 10.83
C MET A 307 16.66 -9.84 11.94
N ASP A 308 17.51 -10.58 12.65
CA ASP A 308 17.06 -11.43 13.74
C ASP A 308 16.90 -10.60 15.03
N ILE A 309 15.84 -10.84 15.78
CA ILE A 309 15.49 -10.13 17.01
C ILE A 309 15.74 -11.06 18.18
N THR A 310 16.63 -10.65 19.08
CA THR A 310 16.89 -11.37 20.33
C THR A 310 16.31 -10.59 21.50
N VAL A 311 15.42 -11.21 22.27
CA VAL A 311 14.79 -10.61 23.46
C VAL A 311 15.80 -10.51 24.62
N GLU A 312 15.56 -9.62 25.58
CA GLU A 312 16.33 -9.51 26.83
C GLU A 312 16.53 -10.86 27.55
N ARG A 313 17.69 -11.01 28.23
CA ARG A 313 18.15 -12.28 28.84
C ARG A 313 17.25 -12.83 29.95
N ASP A 314 16.41 -11.96 30.52
CA ASP A 314 15.52 -12.27 31.62
C ASP A 314 14.28 -13.05 31.15
N ALA A 315 14.02 -13.08 29.83
CA ALA A 315 12.90 -13.79 29.22
C ALA A 315 13.37 -15.08 28.53
N VAL A 316 12.62 -16.16 28.75
CA VAL A 316 12.84 -17.49 28.14
C VAL A 316 11.55 -17.96 27.49
N PHE A 317 11.59 -18.32 26.21
CA PHE A 317 10.45 -18.88 25.49
C PHE A 317 10.29 -20.38 25.79
N ILE A 318 9.10 -20.79 26.18
CA ILE A 318 8.78 -22.17 26.55
C ILE A 318 7.95 -22.84 25.44
N GLU A 319 8.59 -23.62 24.59
CA GLU A 319 7.93 -24.63 23.73
C GLU A 319 7.03 -25.62 24.51
N PRO A 320 5.84 -25.99 23.98
CA PRO A 320 5.30 -25.52 22.70
C PRO A 320 4.75 -24.09 22.78
N ILE A 321 4.17 -23.66 23.89
CA ILE A 321 3.66 -22.29 24.10
C ILE A 321 3.87 -21.89 25.57
N GLY A 322 4.52 -20.75 25.81
CA GLY A 322 4.74 -20.24 27.16
C GLY A 322 5.91 -19.26 27.22
N LEU A 323 5.93 -18.45 28.27
CA LEU A 323 6.99 -17.47 28.51
C LEU A 323 7.35 -17.49 29.98
N MET A 324 8.64 -17.49 30.28
CA MET A 324 9.15 -17.32 31.64
C MET A 324 9.96 -16.02 31.71
N ILE A 325 9.69 -15.20 32.72
CA ILE A 325 10.47 -13.99 33.01
C ILE A 325 11.06 -14.14 34.41
N VAL A 326 12.39 -14.14 34.51
CA VAL A 326 13.11 -14.25 35.76
C VAL A 326 13.77 -12.92 36.08
N LYS A 327 13.39 -12.31 37.21
CA LYS A 327 13.96 -11.06 37.71
C LYS A 327 14.80 -11.31 38.96
N GLY A 328 15.89 -10.57 39.08
CA GLY A 328 16.80 -10.64 40.23
C GLY A 328 17.77 -11.83 40.17
N CYS A 329 17.98 -12.40 38.99
CA CYS A 329 18.85 -13.56 38.80
C CYS A 329 19.50 -13.58 37.42
N ASN A 330 20.77 -14.00 37.35
CA ASN A 330 21.44 -14.30 36.08
C ASN A 330 21.21 -15.79 35.73
N ILE A 331 20.58 -16.02 34.58
CA ILE A 331 20.20 -17.34 34.11
C ILE A 331 21.35 -17.95 33.29
N GLU A 332 21.69 -19.20 33.59
CA GLU A 332 22.71 -20.00 32.91
C GLU A 332 22.15 -21.39 32.59
N ASN A 333 22.71 -22.06 31.58
CA ASN A 333 22.43 -23.46 31.25
C ASN A 333 20.92 -23.80 31.14
N VAL A 334 20.19 -23.04 30.31
CA VAL A 334 18.79 -23.34 30.00
C VAL A 334 18.70 -24.55 29.09
N TYR A 335 18.13 -25.64 29.59
CA TYR A 335 17.84 -26.85 28.83
C TYR A 335 16.35 -27.12 28.82
N GLN A 336 15.82 -27.36 27.63
CA GLN A 336 14.40 -27.57 27.44
C GLN A 336 14.12 -28.83 26.64
N SER A 337 13.11 -29.58 27.09
CA SER A 337 12.48 -30.64 26.30
C SER A 337 10.96 -30.47 26.34
N LEU A 338 10.24 -31.36 25.66
CA LEU A 338 8.77 -31.36 25.63
C LEU A 338 8.15 -31.49 27.03
N LYS A 339 8.81 -32.15 27.99
CA LYS A 339 8.22 -32.44 29.32
C LYS A 339 8.87 -31.66 30.46
N MET A 340 10.01 -31.03 30.23
CA MET A 340 10.81 -30.44 31.29
C MET A 340 11.55 -29.19 30.81
N LEU A 341 11.66 -28.21 31.69
CA LEU A 341 12.54 -27.06 31.55
C LEU A 341 13.47 -27.05 32.76
N LYS A 342 14.78 -27.02 32.50
CA LYS A 342 15.83 -26.93 33.51
C LYS A 342 16.59 -25.63 33.29
N LEU A 343 16.77 -24.86 34.35
CA LEU A 343 17.61 -23.66 34.30
C LEU A 343 18.40 -23.50 35.59
N LYS A 344 19.61 -22.99 35.44
CA LYS A 344 20.45 -22.60 36.58
C LYS A 344 20.32 -21.10 36.76
N CYS A 345 19.99 -20.68 37.96
CA CYS A 345 19.75 -19.29 38.31
C CYS A 345 20.75 -18.88 39.40
N THR A 346 21.65 -17.96 39.08
CA THR A 346 22.53 -17.32 40.08
C THR A 346 21.88 -16.02 40.56
N PRO A 347 21.36 -15.97 41.80
CA PRO A 347 20.68 -14.78 42.33
C PRO A 347 21.61 -13.55 42.31
N LEU A 348 21.07 -12.39 41.94
CA LEU A 348 21.75 -11.11 42.06
C LEU A 348 21.37 -10.37 43.35
N SER A 349 20.22 -10.73 43.93
CA SER A 349 19.67 -10.15 45.15
C SER A 349 19.06 -11.24 46.05
N GLY A 350 18.65 -10.86 47.26
CA GLY A 350 17.96 -11.77 48.18
C GLY A 350 16.57 -12.21 47.71
N ASN A 351 15.98 -11.55 46.69
CA ASN A 351 14.63 -11.85 46.23
C ASN A 351 14.63 -12.13 44.73
N VAL A 352 14.29 -13.36 44.35
CA VAL A 352 14.14 -13.79 42.95
C VAL A 352 12.65 -13.89 42.64
N ARG A 353 12.23 -13.28 41.53
CA ARG A 353 10.84 -13.36 41.06
C ARG A 353 10.80 -14.05 39.70
N ILE A 354 9.96 -15.06 39.57
CA ILE A 354 9.76 -15.84 38.35
C ILE A 354 8.29 -15.71 37.96
N ASP A 355 8.01 -15.07 36.84
CA ASP A 355 6.68 -14.98 36.27
C ASP A 355 6.58 -15.96 35.09
N ILE A 356 5.65 -16.93 35.17
CA ILE A 356 5.41 -17.92 34.12
C ILE A 356 4.05 -17.65 33.48
N TYR A 357 4.03 -17.46 32.17
CA TYR A 357 2.86 -17.20 31.36
C TYR A 357 2.53 -18.43 30.50
N SER A 358 1.28 -18.90 30.56
CA SER A 358 0.78 -20.02 29.75
C SER A 358 -0.68 -19.85 29.36
N LEU A 359 -1.15 -20.55 28.33
CA LEU A 359 -2.55 -20.49 27.87
C LEU A 359 -3.49 -21.38 28.70
N GLY A 360 -3.00 -22.49 29.27
CA GLY A 360 -3.75 -23.26 30.26
C GLY A 360 -3.26 -23.09 31.69
N ALA A 361 -4.08 -23.60 32.62
CA ALA A 361 -3.76 -23.76 34.03
C ALA A 361 -2.74 -24.89 34.23
N ASN A 362 -1.56 -24.74 33.62
CA ASN A 362 -0.51 -25.71 33.73
C ASN A 362 -0.01 -25.75 35.16
N ASP A 363 -0.09 -26.94 35.75
CA ASP A 363 0.40 -27.21 37.10
C ASP A 363 1.92 -27.31 37.05
N VAL A 364 2.58 -26.15 36.91
CA VAL A 364 4.04 -26.05 36.96
C VAL A 364 4.46 -26.43 38.39
N LYS A 365 4.73 -27.71 38.61
CA LYS A 365 5.29 -28.22 39.84
C LYS A 365 6.78 -27.90 39.83
N LEU A 366 7.16 -26.90 40.63
CA LEU A 366 8.52 -26.79 41.10
C LEU A 366 8.80 -28.08 41.86
N GLN A 367 9.65 -28.95 41.33
CA GLN A 367 10.32 -29.95 42.14
C GLN A 367 11.68 -29.37 42.51
N PRO A 368 11.78 -28.68 43.66
CA PRO A 368 13.05 -28.22 44.15
C PRO A 368 13.88 -29.41 44.62
N ASN A 369 14.61 -30.05 43.72
CA ASN A 369 15.56 -31.09 44.14
C ASN A 369 16.72 -30.48 44.96
N THR A 370 16.89 -29.15 44.96
CA THR A 370 17.87 -28.42 45.80
C THR A 370 17.45 -26.96 46.08
N LEU A 371 16.48 -26.70 46.96
CA LEU A 371 16.28 -25.35 47.56
C LEU A 371 17.26 -25.10 48.72
N ASN A 372 18.53 -25.43 48.54
CA ASN A 372 19.53 -25.08 49.53
C ASN A 372 19.68 -23.55 49.55
N GLY A 373 19.21 -22.92 50.63
CA GLY A 373 19.31 -21.48 50.84
C GLY A 373 18.06 -20.65 50.54
N VAL A 374 16.91 -21.26 50.21
CA VAL A 374 15.62 -20.53 50.14
C VAL A 374 14.89 -20.69 51.47
N TYR A 375 14.52 -19.55 52.08
CA TYR A 375 13.85 -19.55 53.38
C TYR A 375 12.33 -19.51 53.26
N ASN A 376 11.81 -18.78 52.28
CA ASN A 376 10.38 -18.65 51.99
C ASN A 376 10.13 -18.66 50.47
N TYR A 377 8.99 -19.22 50.07
CA TYR A 377 8.47 -19.07 48.71
C TYR A 377 6.97 -18.80 48.70
N TYR A 378 6.55 -17.94 47.78
CA TYR A 378 5.15 -17.57 47.59
C TYR A 378 4.76 -17.80 46.14
N VAL A 379 3.57 -18.36 45.93
CA VAL A 379 3.01 -18.59 44.59
C VAL A 379 1.70 -17.83 44.50
N ASN A 380 1.63 -16.90 43.55
CA ASN A 380 0.41 -16.20 43.20
C ASN A 380 0.00 -16.55 41.76
N ILE A 381 -1.29 -16.75 41.53
CA ILE A 381 -1.85 -17.05 40.22
C ILE A 381 -2.81 -15.92 39.86
N SER A 382 -2.61 -15.33 38.69
CA SER A 382 -3.49 -14.31 38.13
C SER A 382 -3.82 -14.62 36.68
N GLU A 383 -4.94 -14.10 36.19
CA GLU A 383 -5.34 -14.23 34.80
C GLU A 383 -5.22 -12.89 34.09
N LYS A 384 -4.77 -12.90 32.84
CA LYS A 384 -4.70 -11.73 31.96
C LYS A 384 -5.33 -12.03 30.60
N PRO A 385 -6.12 -11.11 30.04
CA PRO A 385 -6.57 -11.25 28.66
C PRO A 385 -5.43 -10.99 27.67
N TRP A 386 -5.42 -11.73 26.57
CA TRP A 386 -4.55 -11.53 25.42
C TRP A 386 -5.28 -11.89 24.13
N ARG A 387 -5.73 -10.85 23.40
CA ARG A 387 -6.31 -10.95 22.04
C ARG A 387 -7.34 -12.07 21.86
N GLY A 388 -8.34 -12.08 22.75
CA GLY A 388 -9.43 -13.07 22.73
C GLY A 388 -9.17 -14.32 23.56
N VAL A 389 -7.92 -14.57 24.00
CA VAL A 389 -7.54 -15.74 24.79
C VAL A 389 -7.18 -15.34 26.23
N ARG A 390 -7.35 -16.25 27.18
CA ARG A 390 -6.96 -16.07 28.58
C ARG A 390 -5.54 -16.61 28.81
N VAL A 391 -4.68 -15.79 29.40
CA VAL A 391 -3.31 -16.15 29.79
C VAL A 391 -3.25 -16.26 31.30
N TYR A 392 -2.77 -17.39 31.79
CA TYR A 392 -2.49 -17.64 33.19
C TYR A 392 -1.08 -17.18 33.52
N VAL A 393 -0.95 -16.38 34.58
CA VAL A 393 0.33 -15.86 35.07
C VAL A 393 0.58 -16.41 36.47
N LYS A 394 1.57 -17.29 36.59
CA LYS A 394 2.05 -17.84 37.86
C LYS A 394 3.30 -17.08 38.29
N THR A 395 3.17 -16.25 39.31
CA THR A 395 4.28 -15.52 39.92
C THR A 395 4.80 -16.31 41.11
N ILE A 396 6.06 -16.73 41.04
CA ILE A 396 6.79 -17.38 42.12
C ILE A 396 7.81 -16.38 42.65
N THR A 397 7.72 -16.04 43.93
CA THR A 397 8.72 -15.22 44.62
C THR A 397 9.51 -16.12 45.56
N LEU A 398 10.82 -16.15 45.39
CA LEU A 398 11.77 -16.90 46.22
C LEU A 398 12.58 -15.90 47.05
N GLU A 399 12.61 -16.11 48.36
CA GLU A 399 13.43 -15.31 49.26
C GLU A 399 14.62 -16.15 49.76
N MET A 400 15.81 -15.62 49.52
CA MET A 400 17.09 -16.32 49.60
C MET A 400 17.87 -15.86 50.84
N ALA A 401 18.42 -16.81 51.59
CA ALA A 401 19.29 -16.54 52.72
C ALA A 401 20.67 -16.02 52.28
N ASN A 402 21.18 -16.45 51.13
CA ASN A 402 22.46 -16.03 50.57
C ASN A 402 22.37 -15.82 49.05
N ALA A 403 22.84 -14.66 48.57
CA ALA A 403 22.83 -14.27 47.16
C ALA A 403 23.94 -14.93 46.30
N SER A 404 24.55 -16.04 46.75
CA SER A 404 25.69 -16.67 46.05
C SER A 404 25.49 -18.14 45.68
N THR A 405 24.44 -18.80 46.18
CA THR A 405 24.14 -20.20 45.85
C THR A 405 23.33 -20.27 44.57
N ALA A 406 23.88 -20.94 43.55
CA ALA A 406 23.15 -21.18 42.31
C ALA A 406 21.96 -22.12 42.55
N LEU A 407 20.78 -21.68 42.13
CA LEU A 407 19.54 -22.45 42.16
C LEU A 407 19.43 -23.27 40.87
N SER A 408 19.20 -24.58 41.00
CA SER A 408 18.75 -25.40 39.87
C SER A 408 17.23 -25.51 39.93
N LEU A 409 16.55 -24.95 38.94
CA LEU A 409 15.10 -24.95 38.84
C LEU A 409 14.67 -25.93 37.76
N GLU A 410 13.86 -26.91 38.15
CA GLU A 410 13.27 -27.90 37.26
C GLU A 410 11.75 -27.72 37.24
N PHE A 411 11.21 -27.49 36.05
CA PHE A 411 9.79 -27.31 35.80
C PHE A 411 9.27 -28.45 34.92
N TYR A 412 8.21 -29.12 35.35
CA TYR A 412 7.53 -30.11 34.54
C TYR A 412 6.41 -29.46 33.74
N LYS A 413 6.37 -29.79 32.44
CA LYS A 413 5.36 -29.30 31.50
C LYS A 413 4.27 -30.35 31.36
N ASN A 414 3.03 -29.95 31.63
CA ASN A 414 1.87 -30.70 31.18
C ASN A 414 1.44 -30.08 29.85
N ILE A 415 1.49 -30.84 28.75
CA ILE A 415 1.08 -30.32 27.44
C ILE A 415 -0.35 -30.78 27.22
N ASP A 416 -1.31 -29.86 27.27
CA ASP A 416 -2.64 -30.10 26.75
C ASP A 416 -2.68 -29.71 25.27
N TYR A 417 -2.95 -30.67 24.39
CA TYR A 417 -3.03 -30.44 22.95
C TYR A 417 -4.23 -29.55 22.56
N HIS A 418 -5.23 -29.38 23.43
CA HIS A 418 -6.30 -28.40 23.21
C HIS A 418 -5.81 -26.94 23.22
N GLU A 419 -4.74 -26.63 23.96
CA GLU A 419 -4.18 -25.27 24.01
C GLU A 419 -3.55 -24.84 22.67
N LEU A 420 -3.05 -25.80 21.89
CA LEU A 420 -2.51 -25.54 20.55
C LEU A 420 -3.60 -25.14 19.54
N TYR A 421 -4.83 -25.63 19.71
CA TYR A 421 -5.94 -25.24 18.84
C TYR A 421 -6.41 -23.81 19.10
N GLN A 422 -6.30 -23.32 20.34
CA GLN A 422 -6.67 -21.94 20.70
C GLN A 422 -5.77 -20.89 20.04
N LEU A 423 -4.58 -21.28 19.54
CA LEU A 423 -3.74 -20.38 18.74
C LEU A 423 -4.40 -19.99 17.41
N ASN A 424 -5.25 -20.84 16.82
CA ASN A 424 -5.94 -20.53 15.57
C ASN A 424 -7.04 -19.47 15.75
N ASP A 425 -7.53 -19.29 16.98
CA ASP A 425 -8.58 -18.33 17.33
C ASP A 425 -8.02 -16.96 17.76
N LEU A 426 -6.70 -16.77 17.72
CA LEU A 426 -6.05 -15.49 18.06
C LEU A 426 -6.38 -14.41 17.01
N GLU A 427 -7.00 -13.32 17.46
CA GLU A 427 -7.25 -12.13 16.63
C GLU A 427 -5.95 -11.31 16.47
N LEU A 428 -5.06 -11.78 15.59
CA LEU A 428 -3.85 -11.08 15.21
C LEU A 428 -4.07 -10.30 13.92
N SER A 429 -3.83 -8.99 13.97
CA SER A 429 -3.87 -8.13 12.79
C SER A 429 -2.49 -7.55 12.52
N GLU A 430 -2.08 -7.57 11.26
CA GLU A 430 -0.90 -6.85 10.80
C GLU A 430 -1.30 -5.46 10.32
N GLY A 431 -0.40 -4.49 10.47
CA GLY A 431 -0.64 -3.16 9.93
C GLY A 431 0.11 -2.05 10.65
N MET A 432 -0.24 -0.83 10.27
CA MET A 432 0.28 0.38 10.88
C MET A 432 -0.77 0.96 11.84
N ILE A 433 -0.45 0.95 13.14
CA ILE A 433 -1.26 1.62 14.15
C ILE A 433 -0.70 3.03 14.33
N TYR A 434 -1.51 4.01 13.94
CA TYR A 434 -1.27 5.41 14.32
C TYR A 434 -1.86 5.62 15.73
N PRO A 435 -1.29 6.54 16.54
CA PRO A 435 -1.90 6.92 17.81
C PRO A 435 -3.37 7.33 17.60
N GLU A 436 -4.20 6.94 18.56
CA GLU A 436 -5.67 6.91 18.54
C GLU A 436 -6.30 8.05 17.72
N ARG A 437 -6.91 7.70 16.59
CA ARG A 437 -7.86 8.58 15.90
C ARG A 437 -9.23 8.39 16.51
N SER A 438 -9.95 9.47 16.77
CA SER A 438 -11.37 9.38 17.07
C SER A 438 -12.12 8.84 15.84
N LEU A 439 -13.24 8.13 16.05
CA LEU A 439 -14.12 7.70 14.95
C LEU A 439 -14.63 8.88 14.12
N GLU A 440 -14.71 10.06 14.74
CA GLU A 440 -15.10 11.33 14.08
C GLU A 440 -14.03 11.77 13.07
N ASP A 441 -12.75 11.68 13.41
CA ASP A 441 -11.65 12.00 12.49
C ASP A 441 -11.64 11.06 11.28
N ILE A 442 -11.95 9.77 11.48
CA ILE A 442 -12.04 8.79 10.38
C ILE A 442 -13.22 9.11 9.46
N ALA A 443 -14.37 9.47 10.02
CA ALA A 443 -15.56 9.82 9.25
C ALA A 443 -15.36 11.10 8.42
N ILE A 444 -14.77 12.14 9.02
CA ILE A 444 -14.45 13.40 8.35
C ILE A 444 -13.44 13.15 7.22
N ASP A 445 -12.41 12.34 7.46
CA ASP A 445 -11.38 12.00 6.47
C ASP A 445 -11.96 11.29 5.24
N ILE A 446 -12.92 10.37 5.44
CA ILE A 446 -13.59 9.67 4.34
C ILE A 446 -14.51 10.63 3.56
N ILE A 447 -15.27 11.48 4.25
CA ILE A 447 -16.18 12.43 3.60
C ILE A 447 -15.39 13.47 2.81
N VAL A 448 -14.34 14.05 3.41
CA VAL A 448 -13.52 15.08 2.76
C VAL A 448 -12.77 14.48 1.59
N ASN A 449 -11.95 13.45 1.79
CA ASN A 449 -11.20 12.85 0.67
C ASN A 449 -12.11 12.28 -0.41
N GLY A 450 -13.27 11.75 -0.02
CA GLY A 450 -14.20 11.15 -0.95
C GLY A 450 -14.98 12.15 -1.80
N ILE A 451 -15.10 13.41 -1.38
CA ILE A 451 -15.61 14.49 -2.22
C ILE A 451 -14.46 15.15 -2.99
N THR A 452 -13.32 15.37 -2.33
CA THR A 452 -12.19 16.09 -2.91
C THR A 452 -11.51 15.31 -4.03
N PHE A 453 -11.39 13.99 -3.92
CA PHE A 453 -10.75 13.16 -4.96
C PHE A 453 -11.53 13.16 -6.29
N PRO A 454 -12.84 12.81 -6.34
CA PRO A 454 -13.62 12.90 -7.57
C PRO A 454 -13.62 14.32 -8.14
N LEU A 455 -13.77 15.33 -7.28
CA LEU A 455 -13.75 16.74 -7.70
C LEU A 455 -12.40 17.12 -8.31
N ALA A 456 -11.29 16.67 -7.74
CA ALA A 456 -9.96 16.90 -8.29
C ALA A 456 -9.78 16.22 -9.65
N VAL A 457 -10.21 14.96 -9.78
CA VAL A 457 -10.13 14.21 -11.05
C VAL A 457 -11.02 14.86 -12.12
N PHE A 458 -12.28 15.18 -11.82
CA PHE A 458 -13.19 15.81 -12.79
C PHE A 458 -12.75 17.22 -13.18
N SER A 459 -12.30 18.03 -12.22
CA SER A 459 -11.74 19.35 -12.54
C SER A 459 -10.52 19.22 -13.44
N TYR A 460 -9.66 18.22 -13.22
CA TYR A 460 -8.52 17.97 -14.10
C TYR A 460 -8.94 17.57 -15.51
N LEU A 461 -9.88 16.62 -15.62
CA LEU A 461 -10.37 16.14 -16.91
C LEU A 461 -11.10 17.23 -17.70
N THR A 462 -11.80 18.14 -17.03
CA THR A 462 -12.43 19.30 -17.70
C THR A 462 -11.38 20.28 -18.23
N VAL A 463 -10.34 20.59 -17.45
CA VAL A 463 -9.20 21.40 -17.94
C VAL A 463 -8.53 20.71 -19.13
N MET A 464 -8.28 19.40 -19.04
CA MET A 464 -7.71 18.61 -20.13
C MET A 464 -8.58 18.67 -21.40
N SER A 465 -9.90 18.57 -21.25
CA SER A 465 -10.86 18.71 -22.35
C SER A 465 -10.81 20.10 -22.98
N MET A 466 -10.76 21.16 -22.17
CA MET A 466 -10.65 22.54 -22.68
C MET A 466 -9.35 22.77 -23.45
N VAL A 467 -8.21 22.27 -22.94
CA VAL A 467 -6.91 22.36 -23.62
C VAL A 467 -6.94 21.57 -24.93
N SER A 468 -7.53 20.37 -24.92
CA SER A 468 -7.74 19.56 -26.13
C SER A 468 -8.59 20.29 -27.18
N LEU A 469 -9.69 20.93 -26.78
CA LEU A 469 -10.51 21.72 -27.70
C LEU A 469 -9.73 22.90 -28.28
N SER A 470 -8.96 23.60 -27.44
CA SER A 470 -8.14 24.74 -27.86
C SER A 470 -7.10 24.31 -28.91
N LEU A 471 -6.36 23.24 -28.64
CA LEU A 471 -5.37 22.70 -29.57
C LEU A 471 -6.02 22.15 -30.85
N ALA A 472 -7.22 21.56 -30.78
CA ALA A 472 -7.96 21.11 -31.97
C ALA A 472 -8.32 22.29 -32.90
N ARG A 473 -8.67 23.46 -32.35
CA ARG A 473 -8.91 24.68 -33.16
C ARG A 473 -7.63 25.15 -33.85
N VAL A 474 -6.48 25.09 -33.15
CA VAL A 474 -5.18 25.46 -33.72
C VAL A 474 -4.78 24.54 -34.87
N ILE A 475 -5.02 23.23 -34.74
CA ILE A 475 -4.76 22.24 -35.80
C ILE A 475 -5.72 22.43 -37.00
N GLY A 476 -6.85 23.11 -36.79
CA GLY A 476 -7.75 23.55 -37.85
C GLY A 476 -9.12 22.87 -37.84
N ALA A 477 -9.61 22.43 -36.69
CA ALA A 477 -11.02 22.11 -36.49
C ALA A 477 -11.85 23.41 -36.46
N SER A 478 -12.88 23.50 -37.30
CA SER A 478 -13.82 24.65 -37.29
C SER A 478 -14.83 24.53 -36.15
N TYR A 479 -15.25 23.30 -35.86
CA TYR A 479 -16.18 22.96 -34.77
C TYR A 479 -15.65 21.72 -34.05
N PRO A 480 -14.61 21.86 -33.20
CA PRO A 480 -14.13 20.72 -32.43
C PRO A 480 -15.25 20.27 -31.50
N ARG A 481 -15.54 18.97 -31.51
CA ARG A 481 -16.44 18.35 -30.53
C ARG A 481 -15.63 17.71 -29.42
N VAL A 482 -16.15 17.80 -28.21
CA VAL A 482 -15.64 17.06 -27.06
C VAL A 482 -15.98 15.59 -27.30
N ILE A 483 -15.02 14.69 -27.09
CA ILE A 483 -15.25 13.24 -27.23
C ILE A 483 -16.12 12.72 -26.06
N PHE A 484 -16.36 13.56 -25.05
CA PHE A 484 -17.05 13.26 -23.79
C PHE A 484 -18.32 14.10 -23.54
N ASP A 485 -18.83 14.86 -24.54
CA ASP A 485 -20.16 15.49 -24.49
C ASP A 485 -21.23 14.57 -25.09
#